data_AF-A0A2K6UDK8-F1
#
_entry.id   AF-A0A2K6UDK8-F1
#
_cell.length_a   1.000
_cell.length_b   1.000
_cell.length_c   1.000
_cell.angle_alpha   90.00
_cell.angle_beta   90.00
_cell.angle_gamma   90.00
#
_symmetry.space_group_name_H-M   'P 1'
#
loop_
_entity.id
_entity.type
_entity.pdbx_description
1 polymer ?
#
loop_
_entity_poly.entity_id
_entity_poly.type
_entity_poly.pdbx_seq_one_letter_code
_entity_poly.pdbx_strand_id
1 'polypeptide(L)'
;MRPVSPKEIERMVGAIHGKFGAIQMQLKQSTCEAVMTLRSRLLDARRKRRNFSKQATEVLNEYFYSHLSNPYPSEEAKEELARKGGITVSQVSNWFGNKRIRYKKNMGKFREEATIYTGKTTEVGVPGNHTSRLSTSSSGE
;
A
#
# COMPACT_ATOMS: atom_id res chain seq x y z
N MET A 1 2.28 77.22 2.66
CA MET A 1 2.34 75.85 2.10
C MET A 1 2.00 75.90 0.62
N ARG A 2 2.75 75.18 -0.23
CA ARG A 2 2.45 75.11 -1.68
C ARG A 2 1.34 74.09 -1.92
N PRO A 3 0.28 74.40 -2.70
CA PRO A 3 -0.76 73.44 -3.04
C PRO A 3 -0.20 72.25 -3.83
N VAL A 4 -0.67 71.04 -3.54
CA VAL A 4 -0.31 69.83 -4.30
C VAL A 4 -0.88 69.95 -5.72
N SER A 5 -0.05 69.71 -6.73
CA SER A 5 -0.51 69.78 -8.11
C SER A 5 -1.35 68.55 -8.49
N PRO A 6 -2.36 68.67 -9.38
CA PRO A 6 -3.13 67.53 -9.86
C PRO A 6 -2.27 66.38 -10.41
N LYS A 7 -1.14 66.72 -11.06
CA LYS A 7 -0.16 65.75 -11.57
C LYS A 7 0.56 64.96 -10.47
N GLU A 8 0.77 65.55 -9.29
CA GLU A 8 1.31 64.83 -8.13
C GLU A 8 0.30 63.83 -7.58
N ILE A 9 -0.98 64.22 -7.54
CA ILE A 9 -2.08 63.35 -7.10
C ILE A 9 -2.19 62.14 -8.04
N GLU A 10 -2.19 62.35 -9.36
CA GLU A 10 -2.24 61.26 -10.35
C GLU A 10 -1.06 60.28 -10.20
N ARG A 11 0.16 60.79 -9.98
CA ARG A 11 1.35 59.95 -9.74
C ARG A 11 1.23 59.14 -8.45
N MET A 12 0.73 59.75 -7.38
CA MET A 12 0.51 59.05 -6.11
C MET A 12 -0.56 57.96 -6.24
N VAL A 13 -1.67 58.26 -6.92
CA VAL A 13 -2.73 57.29 -7.20
C VAL A 13 -2.20 56.14 -8.05
N GLY A 14 -1.40 56.41 -9.09
CA GLY A 14 -0.74 55.35 -9.87
C GLY A 14 0.19 54.48 -9.02
N ALA A 15 0.96 55.08 -8.11
CA ALA A 15 1.81 54.34 -7.18
C ALA A 15 1.00 53.46 -6.21
N ILE A 16 -0.17 53.94 -5.75
CA ILE A 16 -1.08 53.17 -4.88
C ILE A 16 -1.62 51.96 -5.64
N HIS A 17 -2.10 52.14 -6.88
CA HIS A 17 -2.60 51.04 -7.71
C HIS A 17 -1.50 50.00 -7.99
N GLY A 18 -0.28 50.45 -8.27
CA GLY A 18 0.87 49.55 -8.46
C GLY A 18 1.19 48.72 -7.20
N LYS A 19 1.21 49.36 -6.03
CA LYS A 19 1.39 48.67 -4.74
C LYS A 19 0.26 47.71 -4.44
N PHE A 20 -0.99 48.09 -4.72
CA PHE A 20 -2.15 47.23 -4.54
C PHE A 20 -2.06 45.98 -5.42
N GLY A 21 -1.71 46.13 -6.70
CA GLY A 21 -1.49 45.00 -7.61
C GLY A 21 -0.37 44.07 -7.13
N ALA A 22 0.73 44.62 -6.65
CA ALA A 22 1.83 43.83 -6.08
C ALA A 22 1.39 43.03 -4.84
N ILE A 23 0.65 43.65 -3.92
CA ILE A 23 0.12 42.98 -2.73
C ILE A 23 -0.86 41.87 -3.13
N GLN A 24 -1.77 42.14 -4.07
CA GLN A 24 -2.70 41.12 -4.58
C GLN A 24 -1.95 39.92 -5.17
N MET A 25 -0.88 40.16 -5.92
CA MET A 25 -0.06 39.09 -6.49
C MET A 25 0.65 38.29 -5.41
N GLN A 26 1.25 38.95 -4.42
CA GLN A 26 1.91 38.28 -3.29
C GLN A 26 0.94 37.44 -2.47
N LEU A 27 -0.27 37.94 -2.20
CA LEU A 27 -1.30 37.18 -1.48
C LEU A 27 -1.71 35.93 -2.26
N LYS A 28 -1.92 36.04 -3.58
CA LYS A 28 -2.22 34.89 -4.45
C LYS A 28 -1.09 33.87 -4.44
N GLN A 29 0.15 34.32 -4.56
CA GLN A 29 1.33 33.46 -4.56
C GLN A 29 1.48 32.71 -3.23
N SER A 30 1.45 33.43 -2.11
CA SER A 30 1.55 32.86 -0.75
C SER A 30 0.43 31.85 -0.48
N THR A 31 -0.80 32.16 -0.91
CA THR A 31 -1.93 31.23 -0.79
C THR A 31 -1.70 29.95 -1.61
N CYS A 32 -1.26 30.08 -2.86
CA CYS A 32 -0.98 28.94 -3.73
C CYS A 32 0.11 28.05 -3.13
N GLU A 33 1.21 28.64 -2.66
CA GLU A 33 2.31 27.93 -2.01
C GLU A 33 1.86 27.18 -0.75
N ALA A 34 1.06 27.82 0.10
CA ALA A 34 0.50 27.19 1.29
C ALA A 34 -0.40 25.99 0.94
N VAL A 35 -1.28 26.15 -0.06
CA VAL A 35 -2.16 25.07 -0.54
C VAL A 35 -1.35 23.92 -1.13
N MET A 36 -0.34 24.20 -1.96
CA MET A 36 0.49 23.16 -2.56
C MET A 36 1.33 22.43 -1.51
N THR A 37 1.86 23.15 -0.53
CA THR A 37 2.58 22.56 0.60
C THR A 37 1.67 21.63 1.42
N LEU A 38 0.45 22.07 1.74
CA LEU A 38 -0.53 21.25 2.45
C LEU A 38 -0.92 20.00 1.65
N ARG A 39 -1.16 20.16 0.34
CA ARG A 39 -1.46 19.05 -0.56
C ARG A 39 -0.33 18.04 -0.60
N SER A 40 0.91 18.50 -0.71
CA SER A 40 2.09 17.61 -0.68
C SER A 40 2.13 16.84 0.63
N ARG A 41 2.06 17.53 1.78
CA ARG A 41 2.07 16.90 3.11
C ARG A 41 0.98 15.85 3.27
N LEU A 42 -0.24 16.13 2.81
CA LEU A 42 -1.36 15.18 2.86
C LEU A 42 -1.09 13.94 1.98
N LEU A 43 -0.59 14.14 0.76
CA LEU A 43 -0.26 13.04 -0.14
C LEU A 43 0.94 12.23 0.36
N ASP A 44 1.94 12.88 0.95
CA ASP A 44 3.10 12.25 1.58
C ASP A 44 2.68 11.41 2.79
N ALA A 45 1.79 11.93 3.63
CA ALA A 45 1.19 11.19 4.75
C ALA A 45 0.39 9.96 4.28
N ARG A 46 -0.32 10.07 3.14
CA ARG A 46 -0.98 8.93 2.49
C ARG A 46 0.03 7.93 1.93
N ARG A 47 1.12 8.40 1.31
CA ARG A 47 2.23 7.56 0.80
C ARG A 47 3.03 6.89 1.93
N LYS A 48 3.00 7.45 3.15
CA LYS A 48 3.51 6.81 4.38
C LYS A 48 2.76 5.54 4.78
N ARG A 49 1.64 5.17 4.14
CA ARG A 49 1.16 3.78 4.11
C ARG A 49 2.21 2.94 3.34
N ARG A 50 3.33 2.66 4.02
CA ARG A 50 4.43 1.85 3.49
C ARG A 50 3.86 0.50 3.06
N ASN A 51 4.35 0.00 1.93
CA ASN A 51 4.24 -1.40 1.60
C ASN A 51 4.76 -2.23 2.77
N PHE A 52 4.22 -3.42 2.96
CA PHE A 52 4.77 -4.36 3.94
C PHE A 52 6.24 -4.62 3.66
N SER A 53 7.00 -4.95 4.71
CA SER A 53 8.38 -5.40 4.55
C SER A 53 8.42 -6.63 3.63
N LYS A 54 9.59 -6.90 3.03
CA LYS A 54 9.78 -8.10 2.21
C LYS A 54 9.42 -9.37 3.00
N GLN A 55 9.90 -9.44 4.26
CA GLN A 55 9.60 -10.54 5.18
C GLN A 55 8.10 -10.70 5.43
N ALA A 56 7.39 -9.63 5.79
CA ALA A 56 5.94 -9.69 6.01
C ALA A 56 5.20 -10.16 4.76
N THR A 57 5.62 -9.67 3.58
CA THR A 57 5.03 -10.07 2.31
C THR A 57 5.28 -11.54 1.99
N GLU A 58 6.48 -12.04 2.26
CA GLU A 58 6.87 -13.44 2.05
C GLU A 58 6.06 -14.38 2.95
N VAL A 59 6.00 -14.10 4.26
CA VAL A 59 5.20 -14.87 5.23
C VAL A 59 3.72 -14.95 4.84
N LEU A 60 3.13 -13.82 4.41
CA LEU A 60 1.72 -13.78 4.01
C LEU A 60 1.46 -14.54 2.69
N ASN A 61 2.36 -14.40 1.71
CA ASN A 61 2.23 -15.11 0.43
C ASN A 61 2.43 -16.62 0.62
N GLU A 62 3.43 -17.04 1.39
CA GLU A 62 3.71 -18.46 1.67
C GLU A 62 2.48 -19.16 2.25
N TYR A 63 1.85 -18.55 3.26
CA TYR A 63 0.60 -19.07 3.83
C TYR A 63 -0.52 -19.09 2.79
N PHE A 64 -0.71 -17.99 2.05
CA PHE A 64 -1.79 -17.87 1.07
C PHE A 64 -1.71 -18.94 -0.03
N TYR A 65 -0.52 -19.19 -0.58
CA TYR A 65 -0.33 -20.15 -1.66
C TYR A 65 -0.31 -21.60 -1.17
N SER A 66 0.15 -21.87 0.06
CA SER A 66 0.01 -23.20 0.68
C SER A 66 -1.46 -23.55 1.02
N HIS A 67 -2.31 -22.54 1.25
CA HIS A 67 -3.73 -22.70 1.59
C HIS A 67 -4.66 -22.20 0.48
N LEU A 68 -4.28 -22.37 -0.79
CA LEU A 68 -4.99 -21.77 -1.91
C LEU A 68 -6.44 -22.28 -2.08
N SER A 69 -6.72 -23.52 -1.64
CA SER A 69 -8.07 -24.10 -1.60
C SER A 69 -8.97 -23.41 -0.58
N ASN A 70 -8.40 -22.95 0.54
CA ASN A 70 -9.13 -22.25 1.61
C ASN A 70 -8.27 -21.14 2.26
N PRO A 71 -8.10 -19.97 1.61
CA PRO A 71 -7.20 -18.91 2.06
C PRO A 71 -7.86 -18.00 3.12
N TYR A 72 -8.35 -18.62 4.19
CA TYR A 72 -9.00 -17.99 5.34
C TYR A 72 -8.31 -18.44 6.62
N PRO A 73 -7.25 -17.74 7.06
CA PRO A 73 -6.56 -18.09 8.31
C PRO A 73 -7.50 -17.95 9.52
N SER A 74 -7.38 -18.89 10.46
CA SER A 74 -8.00 -18.80 11.79
C SER A 74 -7.44 -17.61 12.59
N GLU A 75 -8.07 -17.24 13.70
CA GLU A 75 -7.56 -16.16 14.56
C GLU A 75 -6.14 -16.45 15.04
N GLU A 76 -5.87 -17.66 15.53
CA GLU A 76 -4.53 -18.11 15.93
C GLU A 76 -3.51 -18.01 14.78
N ALA A 77 -3.88 -18.44 13.57
CA ALA A 77 -3.02 -18.32 12.41
C ALA A 77 -2.74 -16.85 12.06
N LYS A 78 -3.71 -15.94 12.20
CA LYS A 78 -3.49 -14.51 11.99
C LYS A 78 -2.54 -13.91 13.02
N GLU A 79 -2.64 -14.32 14.28
CA GLU A 79 -1.72 -13.90 15.34
C GLU A 79 -0.28 -14.32 15.03
N GLU A 80 -0.11 -15.57 14.61
CA GLU A 80 1.21 -16.09 14.25
C GLU A 80 1.80 -15.40 13.01
N LEU A 81 0.99 -15.14 11.98
CA LEU A 81 1.40 -14.40 10.79
C LEU A 81 1.75 -12.94 11.13
N ALA A 82 0.98 -12.32 12.02
CA ALA A 82 1.24 -10.96 12.51
C ALA A 82 2.58 -10.88 13.24
N ARG A 83 2.83 -11.84 14.15
CA ARG A 83 4.08 -11.97 14.89
C ARG A 83 5.28 -12.20 13.97
N LYS A 84 5.19 -13.14 13.03
CA LYS A 84 6.25 -13.45 12.04
C LYS A 84 6.52 -12.30 11.09
N GLY A 85 5.48 -11.58 10.66
CA GLY A 85 5.59 -10.45 9.75
C GLY A 85 5.94 -9.12 10.42
N GLY A 86 5.88 -9.03 11.75
CA GLY A 86 6.03 -7.76 12.46
C GLY A 86 4.94 -6.74 12.10
N ILE A 87 3.72 -7.22 11.87
CA ILE A 87 2.54 -6.43 11.50
C ILE A 87 1.38 -6.74 12.44
N THR A 88 0.28 -5.99 12.38
CA THR A 88 -0.88 -6.22 13.22
C THR A 88 -1.83 -7.28 12.64
N VAL A 89 -2.60 -7.95 13.50
CA VAL A 89 -3.65 -8.90 13.09
C VAL A 89 -4.68 -8.27 12.14
N SER A 90 -5.00 -6.98 12.35
CA SER A 90 -5.86 -6.22 11.44
C SER A 90 -5.23 -6.05 10.05
N GLN A 91 -3.92 -5.79 9.98
CA GLN A 91 -3.19 -5.72 8.71
C GLN A 91 -3.18 -7.07 7.98
N VAL A 92 -3.00 -8.18 8.71
CA VAL A 92 -3.12 -9.55 8.15
C VAL A 92 -4.52 -9.76 7.57
N SER A 93 -5.57 -9.48 8.35
CA SER A 93 -6.97 -9.66 7.93
C SER A 93 -7.30 -8.87 6.65
N ASN A 94 -6.90 -7.61 6.62
CA ASN A 94 -7.08 -6.74 5.45
C ASN A 94 -6.29 -7.23 4.24
N TRP A 95 -5.07 -7.73 4.45
CA TRP A 95 -4.24 -8.25 3.37
C TRP A 95 -4.88 -9.50 2.74
N PHE A 96 -5.34 -10.46 3.54
CA PHE A 96 -5.98 -11.67 3.02
C PHE A 96 -7.29 -11.37 2.28
N GLY A 97 -8.10 -10.44 2.80
CA GLY A 97 -9.30 -9.98 2.10
C GLY A 97 -8.99 -9.39 0.72
N ASN A 98 -7.99 -8.51 0.66
CA ASN A 98 -7.56 -7.90 -0.60
C ASN A 98 -6.90 -8.89 -1.55
N LYS A 99 -6.04 -9.78 -1.05
CA LYS A 99 -5.33 -10.80 -1.86
C LYS A 99 -6.32 -11.75 -2.51
N ARG A 100 -7.35 -12.23 -1.80
CA ARG A 100 -8.41 -13.08 -2.39
C ARG A 100 -9.16 -12.39 -3.53
N ILE A 101 -9.54 -11.12 -3.35
CA ILE A 101 -10.25 -10.34 -4.39
C ILE A 101 -9.37 -10.21 -5.64
N ARG A 102 -8.08 -9.87 -5.47
CA ARG A 102 -7.13 -9.74 -6.58
C ARG A 102 -6.90 -11.08 -7.28
N TYR A 103 -6.71 -12.15 -6.51
CA TYR A 103 -6.50 -13.49 -7.02
C TYR A 103 -7.68 -13.95 -7.90
N LYS A 104 -8.92 -13.76 -7.41
CA LYS A 104 -10.13 -14.09 -8.17
C LYS A 104 -10.26 -13.29 -9.46
N LYS A 105 -9.89 -12.01 -9.47
CA LYS A 105 -9.99 -11.14 -10.65
C LYS A 105 -8.94 -11.42 -11.72
N ASN A 106 -7.79 -12.01 -11.36
CA ASN A 106 -6.62 -12.11 -12.24
C ASN A 106 -5.98 -13.52 -12.23
N MET A 107 -6.81 -14.57 -12.22
CA MET A 107 -6.41 -15.99 -12.11
C MET A 107 -5.19 -16.39 -12.97
N GLY A 108 -5.07 -15.89 -14.21
CA GLY A 108 -3.97 -16.23 -15.11
C GLY A 108 -2.59 -15.74 -14.68
N LYS A 109 -2.46 -14.53 -14.13
CA LYS A 109 -1.17 -13.94 -13.72
C LYS A 109 -0.64 -14.51 -12.40
N PHE A 110 -1.54 -14.98 -11.53
CA PHE A 110 -1.18 -15.46 -10.20
C PHE A 110 -0.79 -16.94 -10.16
N ARG A 111 -0.97 -17.68 -11.25
CA ARG A 111 -0.48 -19.06 -11.39
C ARG A 111 1.05 -19.11 -11.40
N GLU A 112 1.71 -18.15 -12.02
CA GLU A 112 3.18 -18.00 -12.00
C GLU A 112 3.71 -17.60 -10.61
N GLU A 113 2.98 -16.76 -9.87
CA GLU A 113 3.36 -16.46 -8.49
C GLU A 113 3.20 -17.70 -7.60
N ALA A 114 2.14 -18.49 -7.79
CA ALA A 114 1.92 -19.71 -7.02
C ALA A 114 3.04 -20.73 -7.21
N THR A 115 3.54 -20.93 -8.44
CA THR A 115 4.63 -21.88 -8.72
C THR A 115 5.93 -21.52 -7.98
N ILE A 116 6.20 -20.22 -7.79
CA ILE A 116 7.37 -19.75 -7.04
C ILE A 116 7.31 -20.16 -5.57
N TYR A 117 6.14 -20.05 -4.93
CA TYR A 117 5.99 -20.37 -3.52
C TYR A 117 5.81 -21.87 -3.26
N THR A 118 5.19 -22.62 -4.18
CA THR A 118 5.09 -24.09 -4.08
C THR A 118 6.42 -24.79 -4.35
N GLY A 119 7.31 -24.18 -5.14
CA GLY A 119 8.65 -24.74 -5.41
C GLY A 119 9.68 -24.50 -4.30
N LYS A 120 9.37 -23.66 -3.31
CA LYS A 120 10.30 -23.30 -2.22
C LYS A 120 10.12 -24.17 -0.97
N THR A 121 9.04 -24.92 -0.88
CA THR A 121 8.69 -25.78 0.27
C THR A 121 9.41 -27.15 0.27
N THR A 122 10.31 -27.41 -0.68
CA THR A 122 11.05 -28.70 -0.79
C THR A 122 12.41 -28.74 -0.09
N GLU A 123 12.87 -27.65 0.52
CA GLU A 123 14.24 -27.53 1.04
C GLU A 123 14.35 -27.58 2.58
N VAL A 124 13.36 -28.13 3.30
CA VAL A 124 13.47 -28.33 4.76
C VAL A 124 13.29 -29.81 5.08
N GLY A 125 14.43 -30.49 5.23
CA GLY A 125 14.50 -31.91 5.54
C GLY A 125 13.81 -32.27 6.86
N VAL A 126 12.96 -33.28 6.79
CA VAL A 126 12.61 -34.14 7.92
C VAL A 126 12.77 -35.58 7.43
N PRO A 127 13.67 -36.39 8.01
CA PRO A 127 13.92 -37.75 7.55
C PRO A 127 12.87 -38.73 8.09
N GLY A 128 12.37 -39.58 7.21
CA GLY A 128 11.99 -40.97 7.49
C GLY A 128 10.74 -41.23 8.32
N ASN A 129 9.70 -41.75 7.66
CA ASN A 129 9.29 -43.12 7.96
C ASN A 129 8.48 -43.71 6.80
N HIS A 130 9.12 -44.60 6.03
CA HIS A 130 8.42 -45.51 5.14
C HIS A 130 7.84 -46.64 5.98
N THR A 131 6.51 -46.74 6.03
CA THR A 131 5.84 -48.01 6.35
C THR A 131 5.03 -48.44 5.13
N SER A 132 5.59 -49.40 4.42
CA SER A 132 4.95 -50.23 3.42
C SER A 132 3.64 -50.81 3.94
N ARG A 133 2.59 -50.84 3.10
CA ARG A 133 1.65 -51.97 3.09
C ARG A 133 0.99 -52.11 1.72
N LEU A 134 1.38 -53.20 1.06
CA LEU A 134 0.78 -53.83 -0.11
C LEU A 134 -0.37 -54.74 0.39
N SER A 135 -1.50 -54.78 -0.33
CA SER A 135 -2.47 -55.89 -0.42
C SER A 135 -3.55 -55.52 -1.47
N THR A 136 -3.47 -56.02 -2.71
CA THR A 136 -4.11 -57.23 -3.26
C THR A 136 -5.65 -57.15 -3.45
N SER A 137 -6.03 -57.05 -4.73
CA SER A 137 -7.04 -57.81 -5.49
C SER A 137 -8.37 -58.27 -4.85
N SER A 138 -9.50 -57.97 -5.51
CA SER A 138 -10.51 -58.99 -5.89
C SER A 138 -11.57 -58.45 -6.87
N SER A 139 -11.86 -59.28 -7.86
CA SER A 139 -12.80 -59.16 -8.99
C SER A 139 -14.29 -59.18 -8.61
N GLY A 140 -15.16 -58.87 -9.58
CA GLY A 140 -16.51 -59.43 -9.62
C GLY A 140 -17.52 -58.64 -10.47
N GLU A 141 -17.64 -59.06 -11.73
CA GLU A 141 -18.83 -59.06 -12.62
C GLU A 141 -19.57 -57.75 -12.95
#